data_AF-A0A359KEJ8-F1
#
_entry.id   AF-A0A359KEJ8-F1
#
_cell.length_a   1.000
_cell.length_b   1.000
_cell.length_c   1.000
_cell.angle_alpha   90.00
_cell.angle_beta   90.00
_cell.angle_gamma   90.00
#
_symmetry.space_group_name_H-M   'P 1'
#
loop_
_entity.id
_entity.type
_entity.pdbx_description
1 polymer ?
#
loop_
_entity_poly.entity_id
_entity_poly.type
_entity_poly.pdbx_seq_one_letter_code
_entity_poly.pdbx_strand_id
1 'polypeptide(L)'
;EIEAAVAGLEGLCAARSEASTAEVYRLASRILDLAGFFDTGPLFDAAYSLADVADRMATADAWDWPPVQVHVQALRLILKAGCERNAATDHLLAGLKAVAVKTRA
;
A
#
# COMPACT_ATOMS: atom_id res chain seq x y z
N GLU A 1 -1.34 -1.85 16.06
CA GLU A 1 -1.42 -2.75 14.90
C GLU A 1 -1.25 -2.08 13.54
N ILE A 2 -2.23 -1.29 13.03
CA ILE A 2 -2.13 -0.66 11.69
C ILE A 2 -0.88 0.25 11.58
N GLU A 3 -0.68 1.14 12.56
CA GLU A 3 0.50 2.02 12.62
C GLU A 3 1.84 1.25 12.51
N ALA A 4 1.96 0.16 13.25
CA ALA A 4 3.17 -0.68 13.24
C ALA A 4 3.38 -1.37 11.88
N ALA A 5 2.30 -1.80 11.22
CA ALA A 5 2.39 -2.39 9.89
C ALA A 5 2.82 -1.36 8.83
N VAL A 6 2.29 -0.13 8.89
CA VAL A 6 2.72 0.97 8.00
C VAL A 6 4.19 1.34 8.25
N ALA A 7 4.62 1.44 9.52
CA ALA A 7 6.02 1.67 9.85
C ALA A 7 6.95 0.52 9.37
N GLY A 8 6.47 -0.72 9.44
CA GLY A 8 7.16 -1.88 8.87
C GLY A 8 7.38 -1.73 7.36
N LEU A 9 6.33 -1.38 6.62
CA LEU A 9 6.41 -1.12 5.18
C LEU A 9 7.39 0.01 4.83
N GLU A 10 7.41 1.09 5.62
CA GLU A 10 8.40 2.18 5.46
C GLU A 10 9.84 1.68 5.64
N GLY A 11 10.07 0.79 6.62
CA GLY A 11 11.35 0.13 6.82
C GLY A 11 11.78 -0.74 5.64
N LEU A 12 10.85 -1.50 5.04
CA LEU A 12 11.12 -2.29 3.84
C LEU A 12 11.48 -1.40 2.64
N CYS A 13 10.76 -0.29 2.45
CA CYS A 13 11.07 0.69 1.40
C CYS A 13 12.44 1.35 1.56
N ALA A 14 12.95 1.46 2.80
CA ALA A 14 14.28 1.97 3.07
C ALA A 14 15.37 0.92 2.83
N ALA A 15 15.12 -0.34 3.22
CA ALA A 15 16.08 -1.44 3.06
C ALA A 15 16.19 -1.93 1.62
N ARG A 16 15.06 -2.03 0.90
CA ARG A 16 14.93 -2.47 -0.49
C ARG A 16 15.60 -3.81 -0.81
N SER A 17 15.67 -4.74 0.15
CA SER A 17 16.28 -6.05 -0.07
C SER A 17 15.31 -6.99 -0.80
N GLU A 18 15.85 -8.00 -1.49
CA GLU A 18 15.05 -9.03 -2.15
C GLU A 18 14.18 -9.82 -1.15
N ALA A 19 14.71 -10.12 0.05
CA ALA A 19 13.94 -10.72 1.13
C ALA A 19 12.76 -9.85 1.62
N SER A 20 12.74 -8.55 1.28
CA SER A 20 11.68 -7.63 1.66
C SER A 20 10.44 -7.70 0.75
N THR A 21 10.52 -8.31 -0.44
CA THR A 21 9.44 -8.24 -1.44
C THR A 21 8.19 -9.01 -1.00
N ALA A 22 8.36 -10.26 -0.54
CA ALA A 22 7.26 -11.06 0.01
C ALA A 22 6.64 -10.43 1.27
N GLU A 23 7.46 -9.73 2.05
CA GLU A 23 7.04 -9.08 3.28
C GLU A 23 6.15 -7.86 3.02
N VAL A 24 6.33 -7.16 1.88
CA VAL A 24 5.43 -6.06 1.47
C VAL A 24 4.00 -6.56 1.32
N TYR A 25 3.80 -7.67 0.59
CA TYR A 25 2.47 -8.26 0.42
C TYR A 25 1.87 -8.66 1.77
N ARG A 26 2.65 -9.33 2.62
CA ARG A 26 2.20 -9.79 3.95
C ARG A 26 1.73 -8.63 4.83
N LEU A 27 2.50 -7.54 4.89
CA LEU A 27 2.14 -6.36 5.68
C LEU A 27 0.96 -5.60 5.07
N ALA A 28 0.88 -5.50 3.74
CA ALA A 28 -0.25 -4.88 3.05
C ALA A 28 -1.56 -5.63 3.33
N SER A 29 -1.57 -6.97 3.24
CA SER A 29 -2.74 -7.78 3.57
C SER A 29 -3.13 -7.67 5.04
N ARG A 30 -2.17 -7.58 5.96
CA ARG A 30 -2.48 -7.32 7.39
C ARG A 30 -3.18 -5.97 7.58
N ILE A 31 -2.73 -4.93 6.87
CA ILE A 31 -3.41 -3.61 6.92
C ILE A 31 -4.80 -3.74 6.32
N LEU A 32 -4.95 -4.42 5.19
CA LEU A 32 -6.24 -4.65 4.52
C LEU A 32 -7.26 -5.32 5.44
N ASP A 33 -6.87 -6.41 6.12
CA ASP A 33 -7.74 -7.16 7.04
C ASP A 33 -8.23 -6.27 8.20
N LEU A 34 -7.32 -5.53 8.83
CA LEU A 34 -7.66 -4.62 9.92
C LEU A 34 -8.49 -3.44 9.43
N ALA A 35 -8.14 -2.89 8.28
CA ALA A 35 -8.83 -1.78 7.66
C ALA A 35 -10.29 -2.13 7.31
N GLY A 36 -10.52 -3.36 6.85
CA GLY A 36 -11.86 -3.90 6.59
C GLY A 36 -12.63 -4.17 7.88
N PHE A 37 -11.97 -4.71 8.92
CA PHE A 37 -12.60 -4.94 10.21
C PHE A 37 -13.09 -3.65 10.89
N PHE A 38 -12.33 -2.56 10.75
CA PHE A 38 -12.67 -1.24 11.32
C PHE A 38 -13.43 -0.32 10.36
N ASP A 39 -13.81 -0.78 9.16
CA ASP A 39 -14.48 0.00 8.11
C ASP A 39 -13.80 1.36 7.81
N THR A 40 -12.48 1.32 7.61
CA THR A 40 -11.62 2.52 7.47
C THR A 40 -11.60 3.11 6.05
N GLY A 41 -12.55 2.71 5.20
CA GLY A 41 -12.77 3.22 3.83
C GLY A 41 -11.49 3.39 3.01
N PRO A 42 -10.96 4.61 2.85
CA PRO A 42 -9.76 4.84 2.04
C PRO A 42 -8.51 4.04 2.41
N LEU A 43 -8.34 3.71 3.69
CA LEU A 43 -7.17 2.92 4.12
C LEU A 43 -7.26 1.49 3.56
N PHE A 44 -8.47 0.93 3.53
CA PHE A 44 -8.74 -0.36 2.91
C PHE A 44 -8.41 -0.32 1.41
N ASP A 45 -8.89 0.70 0.69
CA ASP A 45 -8.65 0.83 -0.76
C ASP A 45 -7.15 0.94 -1.09
N ALA A 46 -6.40 1.73 -0.31
CA ALA A 46 -4.97 1.89 -0.51
C ALA A 46 -4.18 0.61 -0.18
N ALA A 47 -4.56 -0.10 0.89
CA ALA A 47 -3.92 -1.35 1.28
C ALA A 47 -4.19 -2.46 0.26
N TYR A 48 -5.42 -2.53 -0.25
CA TYR A 48 -5.80 -3.43 -1.34
C TYR A 48 -4.96 -3.16 -2.59
N SER A 49 -4.85 -1.89 -2.99
CA SER A 49 -4.05 -1.49 -4.15
C SER A 49 -2.58 -1.90 -4.00
N LEU A 50 -2.00 -1.75 -2.81
CA LEU A 50 -0.63 -2.18 -2.55
C LEU A 50 -0.47 -3.70 -2.62
N ALA A 51 -1.35 -4.46 -1.98
CA ALA A 51 -1.30 -5.91 -2.00
C ALA A 51 -1.42 -6.45 -3.44
N ASP A 52 -2.35 -5.91 -4.22
CA ASP A 52 -2.56 -6.25 -5.64
C ASP A 52 -1.34 -5.91 -6.52
N VAL A 53 -0.72 -4.74 -6.31
CA VAL A 53 0.51 -4.36 -7.03
C VAL A 53 1.69 -5.27 -6.66
N ALA A 54 1.88 -5.55 -5.36
CA ALA A 54 2.97 -6.39 -4.88
C ALA A 54 2.85 -7.83 -5.41
N ASP A 55 1.65 -8.42 -5.36
CA ASP A 55 1.38 -9.78 -5.85
C ASP A 55 1.64 -9.90 -7.35
N ARG A 56 1.21 -8.91 -8.15
CA ARG A 56 1.43 -8.89 -9.59
C ARG A 56 2.91 -8.78 -9.95
N MET A 57 3.63 -7.85 -9.34
CA MET A 57 5.06 -7.68 -9.62
C MET A 57 5.85 -8.93 -9.23
N ALA A 58 5.50 -9.56 -8.11
CA ALA A 58 6.10 -10.82 -7.70
C ALA A 58 5.80 -11.97 -8.69
N THR A 59 4.54 -12.09 -9.13
CA THR A 59 4.12 -13.11 -10.11
C THR A 59 4.80 -12.93 -11.48
N ALA A 60 5.07 -11.68 -11.88
CA ALA A 60 5.71 -11.36 -13.15
C ALA A 60 7.25 -11.33 -13.09
N ASP A 61 7.85 -11.59 -11.92
CA ASP A 61 9.30 -11.42 -11.67
C ASP A 61 9.83 -10.03 -12.10
N ALA A 62 9.00 -9.00 -11.92
CA ALA A 62 9.23 -7.64 -12.40
C ALA A 62 9.12 -6.64 -11.26
N TRP A 63 9.79 -6.94 -10.14
CA TRP A 63 9.72 -6.13 -8.94
C TRP A 63 10.30 -4.73 -9.13
N ASP A 64 9.51 -3.71 -8.78
CA ASP A 64 9.95 -2.31 -8.77
C ASP A 64 9.52 -1.60 -7.47
N TRP A 65 10.45 -0.87 -6.86
CA TRP A 65 10.27 -0.23 -5.55
C TRP A 65 9.49 1.11 -5.56
N PRO A 66 9.62 2.00 -6.57
CA PRO A 66 8.89 3.25 -6.62
C PRO A 66 7.36 3.11 -6.53
N PRO A 67 6.69 2.17 -7.24
CA PRO A 67 5.25 1.94 -7.04
C PRO A 67 4.91 1.58 -5.59
N VAL A 68 5.69 0.70 -4.96
CA VAL A 68 5.52 0.33 -3.54
C VAL A 68 5.65 1.56 -2.66
N GLN A 69 6.71 2.35 -2.84
CA GLN A 69 6.96 3.54 -2.03
C GLN A 69 5.82 4.56 -2.12
N VAL A 70 5.26 4.78 -3.32
CA VAL A 70 4.11 5.68 -3.49
C VAL A 70 2.89 5.19 -2.70
N HIS A 71 2.60 3.89 -2.73
CA HIS A 71 1.50 3.31 -1.95
C HIS A 71 1.73 3.41 -0.44
N VAL A 72 2.96 3.15 0.02
CA VAL A 72 3.31 3.26 1.45
C VAL A 72 3.17 4.70 1.96
N GLN A 73 3.60 5.69 1.16
CA GLN A 73 3.38 7.10 1.51
C GLN A 73 1.90 7.46 1.53
N ALA A 74 1.09 6.94 0.61
CA ALA A 74 -0.35 7.16 0.63
C ALA A 74 -1.02 6.55 1.87
N LEU A 75 -0.66 5.33 2.25
CA LEU A 75 -1.13 4.69 3.49
C LEU A 75 -0.82 5.57 4.72
N ARG A 76 0.41 6.10 4.79
CA ARG A 76 0.83 7.01 5.86
C ARG A 76 0.01 8.30 5.89
N LEU A 77 -0.26 8.90 4.74
CA LEU A 77 -1.07 10.12 4.64
C LEU A 77 -2.52 9.89 5.05
N ILE A 78 -3.14 8.80 4.57
CA ILE A 78 -4.52 8.43 4.91
C ILE A 78 -4.65 8.19 6.42
N LEU A 79 -3.69 7.47 7.02
CA LEU A 79 -3.69 7.20 8.45
C LEU A 79 -3.56 8.48 9.28
N LYS A 80 -2.67 9.41 8.88
CA LYS A 80 -2.54 10.73 9.51
C LYS A 80 -3.79 11.60 9.37
N ALA A 81 -4.56 11.40 8.31
CA ALA A 81 -5.84 12.07 8.07
C ALA A 81 -7.03 11.38 8.77
N GLY A 82 -6.78 10.41 9.67
CA GLY A 82 -7.83 9.74 10.44
C GLY A 82 -8.67 8.75 9.62
N CYS A 83 -8.17 8.30 8.47
CA CYS A 83 -8.88 7.42 7.55
C CYS A 83 -10.20 8.01 7.00
N GLU A 84 -10.37 9.33 7.07
CA GLU A 84 -11.57 10.00 6.58
C GLU A 84 -11.60 10.05 5.05
N ARG A 85 -12.75 9.70 4.47
CA ARG A 85 -13.00 9.92 3.05
C ARG A 85 -13.36 11.39 2.82
N ASN A 86 -12.56 12.06 2.01
CA ASN A 86 -12.75 13.42 1.57
C ASN A 86 -12.10 13.61 0.19
N ALA A 87 -12.25 14.80 -0.40
CA ALA A 87 -11.73 15.09 -1.74
C ALA A 87 -10.21 14.87 -1.88
N ALA A 88 -9.42 15.18 -0.85
CA ALA A 88 -7.97 14.97 -0.89
C ALA A 88 -7.63 13.48 -0.92
N THR A 89 -8.29 12.68 -0.08
CA THR A 89 -8.11 11.24 -0.04
C THR A 89 -8.61 10.57 -1.34
N ASP A 90 -9.71 11.03 -1.93
CA ASP A 90 -10.19 10.52 -3.21
C ASP A 90 -9.22 10.82 -4.35
N HIS A 91 -8.63 12.02 -4.39
CA HIS A 91 -7.57 12.36 -5.34
C HIS A 91 -6.32 11.49 -5.17
N LEU A 92 -5.93 11.19 -3.92
CA LEU A 92 -4.82 10.30 -3.62
C LEU A 92 -5.08 8.88 -4.14
N LEU A 93 -6.28 8.32 -3.87
CA LEU A 93 -6.67 7.00 -4.36
C LEU A 93 -6.71 6.94 -5.89
N ALA A 94 -7.18 7.99 -6.56
CA ALA A 94 -7.13 8.09 -8.02
C ALA A 94 -5.68 8.05 -8.54
N GLY A 95 -4.75 8.72 -7.84
CA GLY A 95 -3.32 8.65 -8.13
C GLY A 95 -2.73 7.24 -7.96
N LEU A 96 -3.07 6.55 -6.86
CA LEU A 96 -2.65 5.16 -6.64
C LEU A 96 -3.13 4.23 -7.75
N LYS A 97 -4.39 4.37 -8.16
CA LYS A 97 -4.96 3.60 -9.27
C LYS A 97 -4.17 3.82 -10.57
N ALA A 98 -3.76 5.05 -10.86
CA ALA A 98 -2.94 5.34 -12.04
C ALA A 98 -1.55 4.68 -11.97
N VAL A 99 -0.94 4.61 -10.77
CA VAL A 99 0.32 3.89 -10.56
C VAL A 99 0.12 2.37 -10.72
N ALA A 100 -0.92 1.81 -10.11
CA ALA A 100 -1.23 0.37 -10.20
C ALA A 100 -1.55 -0.10 -11.62
N VAL A 101 -2.09 0.78 -12.48
CA VAL A 101 -2.28 0.47 -13.90
C VAL A 101 -0.95 0.37 -14.64
N LYS A 102 0.04 1.20 -14.30
CA LYS A 102 1.36 1.17 -14.96
C LYS A 102 2.15 -0.10 -14.66
N THR A 103 1.93 -0.71 -13.48
CA THR A 103 2.60 -1.96 -13.10
C THR A 103 1.99 -3.21 -13.76
N ARG A 104 1.01 -3.05 -14.67
CA ARG A 104 0.41 -4.15 -15.45
C ARG A 104 1.04 -4.34 -16.84
N ALA A 105 1.89 -3.42 -17.28
CA ALA A 105 2.45 -3.36 -18.63
C ALA A 105 3.75 -4.15 -18.76
#